data_AF-A0A7S0CUM2-F1
#
_entry.id   AF-A0A7S0CUM2-F1
#
_cell.length_a   1.000
_cell.length_b   1.000
_cell.length_c   1.000
_cell.angle_alpha   90.00
_cell.angle_beta   90.00
_cell.angle_gamma   90.00
#
_symmetry.space_group_name_H-M   'P 1'
#
loop_
_entity.id
_entity.type
_entity.pdbx_description
1 polymer ?
#
loop_
_entity_poly.entity_id
_entity_poly.type
_entity_poly.pdbx_seq_one_letter_code
_entity_poly.pdbx_strand_id
1 'polypeptide(L)'
;GKDRDSITLPPLQQTLALSILALQKPTVLILVNGGMVSIEELMDPFPMQPNAIIEAFYPAKGADQLARTLFGDLNRWGRLPVSIYPTSYITELHMADYNITKYPGRTYRYHKAKPLFNFGDGLSYSTFEFAPKSNLSPEPKISSEPTISTESTISSESKIASEPKIVVDFGEKNINISAVIRNSEGPEGD
;
A
#
# COMPACT_ATOMS: atom_id res chain seq x y z
N GLY A 1 -28.92 0.77 -0.17
CA GLY A 1 -27.52 1.03 0.21
C GLY A 1 -27.45 2.34 0.95
N LYS A 2 -26.44 2.54 1.79
CA LYS A 2 -26.20 3.82 2.48
C LYS A 2 -24.72 4.16 2.30
N ASP A 3 -24.47 5.20 1.52
CA ASP A 3 -23.12 5.74 1.34
C ASP A 3 -22.72 6.56 2.57
N ARG A 4 -21.42 6.77 2.74
CA ARG A 4 -20.92 7.66 3.80
C ARG A 4 -20.91 9.09 3.31
N ASP A 5 -21.27 10.00 4.19
CA ASP A 5 -21.18 11.45 3.95
C ASP A 5 -19.76 11.99 4.20
N SER A 6 -18.90 11.22 4.88
CA SER A 6 -17.50 11.53 5.14
C SER A 6 -16.62 10.28 5.04
N ILE A 7 -15.35 10.49 4.71
CA ILE A 7 -14.31 9.46 4.78
C ILE A 7 -13.44 9.56 6.03
N THR A 8 -13.66 10.54 6.91
CA THR A 8 -12.92 10.65 8.19
C THR A 8 -13.27 9.53 9.16
N LEU A 9 -12.44 9.37 10.19
CA LEU A 9 -12.80 8.56 11.35
C LEU A 9 -14.07 9.10 12.02
N PRO A 10 -14.93 8.21 12.57
CA PRO A 10 -16.04 8.64 13.40
C PRO A 10 -15.55 9.52 14.57
N PRO A 11 -16.25 10.63 14.91
CA PRO A 11 -15.72 11.63 15.85
C PRO A 11 -15.26 11.07 17.19
N LEU A 12 -16.00 10.13 17.79
CA LEU A 12 -15.62 9.52 19.07
C LEU A 12 -14.35 8.67 18.98
N GLN A 13 -14.13 7.98 17.86
CA GLN A 13 -12.90 7.19 17.65
C GLN A 13 -11.70 8.12 17.48
N GLN A 14 -11.87 9.23 16.79
CA GLN A 14 -10.85 10.24 16.59
C GLN A 14 -10.46 10.92 17.92
N THR A 15 -11.44 11.34 18.73
CA THR A 15 -11.16 11.92 20.06
C THR A 15 -10.42 10.93 20.96
N LEU A 16 -10.83 9.65 20.96
CA LEU A 16 -10.15 8.61 21.71
C LEU A 16 -8.71 8.41 21.23
N ALA A 17 -8.50 8.30 19.92
CA ALA A 17 -7.17 8.12 19.34
C ALA A 17 -6.24 9.29 19.70
N LEU A 18 -6.69 10.54 19.54
CA LEU A 18 -5.92 11.73 19.92
C LEU A 18 -5.58 11.73 21.42
N SER A 19 -6.51 11.32 22.28
CA SER A 19 -6.28 11.24 23.73
C SER A 19 -5.22 10.19 24.10
N ILE A 20 -5.20 9.05 23.40
CA ILE A 20 -4.18 8.01 23.59
C ILE A 20 -2.82 8.50 23.08
N LEU A 21 -2.77 9.12 21.90
CA LEU A 21 -1.54 9.63 21.31
C LEU A 21 -0.92 10.78 22.13
N ALA A 22 -1.74 11.56 22.83
CA ALA A 22 -1.29 12.59 23.77
C ALA A 22 -0.46 12.02 24.95
N LEU A 23 -0.61 10.73 25.27
CA LEU A 23 0.19 10.06 26.30
C LEU A 23 1.63 9.79 25.86
N GLN A 24 1.96 9.97 24.57
CA GLN A 24 3.29 9.76 24.00
C GLN A 24 3.90 8.38 24.27
N LYS A 25 3.03 7.36 24.42
CA LYS A 25 3.45 5.97 24.53
C LYS A 25 3.55 5.33 23.14
N PRO A 26 4.45 4.35 22.92
CA PRO A 26 4.48 3.58 21.69
C PRO A 26 3.09 3.03 21.36
N THR A 27 2.48 3.52 20.29
CA THR A 27 1.09 3.24 19.93
C THR A 27 1.01 2.75 18.49
N VAL A 28 0.32 1.63 18.28
CA VAL A 28 0.01 1.08 16.96
C VAL A 28 -1.46 1.32 16.66
N LEU A 29 -1.76 1.98 15.53
CA LEU A 29 -3.11 2.17 15.04
C LEU A 29 -3.48 1.01 14.10
N ILE A 30 -4.57 0.30 14.41
CA ILE A 30 -5.10 -0.77 13.56
C ILE A 30 -6.45 -0.32 13.02
N LEU A 31 -6.54 -0.23 11.70
CA LEU A 31 -7.73 0.16 10.96
C LEU A 31 -8.48 -1.10 10.50
N VAL A 32 -9.74 -1.20 10.90
CA VAL A 32 -10.67 -2.28 10.54
C VAL A 32 -11.91 -1.66 9.90
N ASN A 33 -11.93 -1.62 8.58
CA ASN A 33 -12.92 -0.89 7.79
C ASN A 33 -13.14 -1.56 6.42
N GLY A 34 -14.25 -1.22 5.77
CA GLY A 34 -14.53 -1.71 4.42
C GLY A 34 -13.91 -0.85 3.33
N GLY A 35 -14.25 0.44 3.36
CA GLY A 35 -13.72 1.43 2.41
C GLY A 35 -12.56 2.23 3.01
N MET A 36 -11.98 3.09 2.18
CA MET A 36 -10.97 4.08 2.59
C MET A 36 -11.45 4.90 3.79
N VAL A 37 -10.58 5.08 4.78
CA VAL A 37 -10.77 6.02 5.89
C VAL A 37 -9.60 6.99 5.90
N SER A 38 -9.89 8.28 5.83
CA SER A 38 -8.90 9.33 6.03
C SER A 38 -8.56 9.41 7.52
N ILE A 39 -7.26 9.34 7.80
CA ILE A 39 -6.67 9.50 9.14
C ILE A 39 -5.77 10.74 9.21
N GLU A 40 -5.95 11.68 8.27
CA GLU A 40 -5.19 12.94 8.16
C GLU A 40 -5.02 13.63 9.52
N GLU A 41 -6.11 13.76 10.27
CA GLU A 41 -6.09 14.40 11.60
C GLU A 41 -5.24 13.68 12.66
N LEU A 42 -4.96 12.38 12.48
CA LEU A 42 -4.05 11.63 13.35
C LEU A 42 -2.59 11.70 12.88
N MET A 43 -2.36 12.15 11.64
CA MET A 43 -1.04 12.32 11.05
C MET A 43 -0.51 13.75 11.20
N ASP A 44 -1.37 14.75 11.32
CA ASP A 44 -0.95 16.16 11.41
C ASP A 44 -0.24 16.58 12.72
N PRO A 45 -0.70 16.19 13.92
CA PRO A 45 -0.13 16.73 15.15
C PRO A 45 1.20 16.05 15.47
N PHE A 46 2.32 16.65 15.07
CA PHE A 46 3.65 16.21 15.51
C PHE A 46 3.92 16.68 16.95
N PRO A 47 4.44 15.82 17.86
CA PRO A 47 4.86 14.42 17.68
C PRO A 47 3.79 13.37 18.04
N MET A 48 2.52 13.77 18.20
CA MET A 48 1.40 12.92 18.62
C MET A 48 0.86 12.01 17.50
N GLN A 49 1.74 11.41 16.70
CA GLN A 49 1.39 10.48 15.61
C GLN A 49 1.55 9.03 16.08
N PRO A 50 0.79 8.07 15.52
CA PRO A 50 1.01 6.66 15.79
C PRO A 50 2.39 6.21 15.28
N ASN A 51 3.06 5.33 16.03
CA ASN A 51 4.37 4.79 15.64
C ASN A 51 4.29 3.79 14.49
N ALA A 52 3.15 3.13 14.36
CA ALA A 52 2.86 2.24 13.25
C ALA A 52 1.36 2.26 12.94
N ILE A 53 1.03 2.07 11.68
CA ILE A 53 -0.36 1.97 11.19
C ILE A 53 -0.50 0.64 10.46
N ILE A 54 -1.59 -0.08 10.72
CA ILE A 54 -1.95 -1.32 10.05
C ILE A 54 -3.35 -1.17 9.48
N GLU A 55 -3.47 -1.19 8.16
CA GLU A 55 -4.75 -1.35 7.48
C GLU A 55 -5.07 -2.85 7.38
N ALA A 56 -6.07 -3.31 8.12
CA ALA A 56 -6.50 -4.70 8.17
C ALA A 56 -7.79 -4.96 7.39
N PHE A 57 -8.46 -3.91 6.89
CA PHE A 57 -9.79 -3.97 6.28
C PHE A 57 -10.76 -4.84 7.09
N TYR A 58 -11.34 -5.89 6.50
CA TYR A 58 -12.09 -6.92 7.21
C TYR A 58 -11.25 -8.19 7.34
N PRO A 59 -10.52 -8.40 8.45
CA PRO A 59 -9.64 -9.54 8.58
C PRO A 59 -10.40 -10.87 8.76
N ALA A 60 -11.71 -10.87 9.03
CA ALA A 60 -12.51 -12.07 9.28
C ALA A 60 -11.82 -13.02 10.28
N LYS A 61 -11.48 -14.25 9.86
CA LYS A 61 -10.73 -15.23 10.70
C LYS A 61 -9.23 -14.93 10.86
N GLY A 62 -8.76 -13.82 10.29
CA GLY A 62 -7.37 -13.38 10.22
C GLY A 62 -6.84 -12.67 11.46
N ALA A 63 -7.61 -12.59 12.54
CA ALA A 63 -7.20 -11.87 13.76
C ALA A 63 -5.95 -12.49 14.42
N ASP A 64 -5.82 -13.81 14.38
CA ASP A 64 -4.65 -14.52 14.90
C ASP A 64 -3.38 -14.18 14.10
N GLN A 65 -3.49 -14.18 12.78
CA GLN A 65 -2.39 -13.79 11.90
C GLN A 65 -2.03 -12.31 12.11
N LEU A 66 -3.02 -11.42 12.28
CA LEU A 66 -2.78 -10.02 12.61
C LEU A 66 -2.03 -9.87 13.93
N ALA A 67 -2.38 -10.63 14.97
CA ALA A 67 -1.67 -10.61 16.25
C ALA A 67 -0.22 -11.10 16.09
N ARG A 68 0.00 -12.24 15.44
CA ARG A 68 1.33 -12.76 15.11
C ARG A 68 2.18 -11.76 14.32
N THR A 69 1.55 -11.04 13.40
CA THR A 69 2.17 -9.94 12.65
C THR A 69 2.49 -8.72 13.52
N LEU A 70 1.75 -8.42 14.58
CA LEU A 70 2.09 -7.34 15.51
C LEU A 70 3.33 -7.67 16.34
N PHE A 71 3.50 -8.93 16.71
CA PHE A 71 4.62 -9.40 17.53
C PHE A 71 5.85 -9.83 16.72
N GLY A 72 5.79 -9.78 15.38
CA GLY A 72 6.92 -10.09 14.50
C GLY A 72 7.08 -11.56 14.15
N ASP A 73 6.12 -12.42 14.49
CA ASP A 73 6.15 -13.85 14.15
C ASP A 73 5.96 -14.10 12.64
N LEU A 74 5.34 -13.13 11.95
CA LEU A 74 5.05 -13.17 10.52
C LEU A 74 5.41 -11.82 9.89
N ASN A 75 6.06 -11.85 8.72
CA ASN A 75 6.28 -10.64 7.94
C ASN A 75 4.99 -10.18 7.22
N ARG A 76 4.99 -8.93 6.77
CA ARG A 76 3.87 -8.22 6.15
C ARG A 76 4.15 -8.04 4.67
N TRP A 77 3.21 -8.49 3.85
CA TRP A 77 3.28 -8.35 2.38
C TRP A 77 2.02 -7.73 1.78
N GLY A 78 1.10 -7.26 2.62
CA GLY A 78 -0.10 -6.55 2.18
C GLY A 78 0.28 -5.21 1.55
N ARG A 79 -0.31 -4.93 0.38
CA ARG A 79 -0.24 -3.63 -0.29
C ARG A 79 -1.64 -3.05 -0.38
N LEU A 80 -1.78 -1.74 -0.30
CA LEU A 80 -3.06 -1.07 -0.39
C LEU A 80 -3.68 -1.29 -1.78
N PRO A 81 -4.90 -1.84 -1.86
CA PRO A 81 -5.62 -2.02 -3.13
C PRO A 81 -6.34 -0.74 -3.58
N VAL A 82 -6.28 0.33 -2.78
CA VAL A 82 -6.89 1.64 -3.04
C VAL A 82 -5.97 2.75 -2.54
N SER A 83 -6.00 3.91 -3.18
CA SER A 83 -5.38 5.11 -2.60
C SER A 83 -6.24 5.65 -1.45
N ILE A 84 -5.62 6.09 -0.37
CA ILE A 84 -6.27 6.77 0.76
C ILE A 84 -6.08 8.26 0.57
N TYR A 85 -7.18 8.99 0.39
CA TYR A 85 -7.16 10.43 0.10
C TYR A 85 -7.44 11.27 1.36
N PRO A 86 -6.99 12.54 1.37
CA PRO A 86 -7.38 13.51 2.41
C PRO A 86 -8.89 13.75 2.38
N THR A 87 -9.42 14.32 3.46
CA THR A 87 -10.86 14.50 3.64
C THR A 87 -11.48 15.38 2.54
N SER A 88 -10.72 16.35 2.00
CA SER A 88 -11.16 17.24 0.92
C SER A 88 -11.64 16.50 -0.33
N TYR A 89 -11.13 15.29 -0.59
CA TYR A 89 -11.40 14.50 -1.79
C TYR A 89 -12.89 14.34 -2.12
N ILE A 90 -13.73 14.14 -1.10
CA ILE A 90 -15.18 13.93 -1.30
C ILE A 90 -15.93 15.20 -1.70
N THR A 91 -15.31 16.37 -1.49
CA THR A 91 -15.88 17.69 -1.82
C THR A 91 -15.34 18.25 -3.14
N GLU A 92 -14.19 17.76 -3.61
CA GLU A 92 -13.56 18.20 -4.87
C GLU A 92 -14.32 17.73 -6.11
N LEU A 93 -14.96 16.56 -6.04
CA LEU A 93 -15.73 15.97 -7.14
C LEU A 93 -17.05 15.42 -6.63
N HIS A 94 -18.13 15.68 -7.37
CA HIS A 94 -19.43 15.09 -7.06
C HIS A 94 -19.38 13.58 -7.27
N MET A 95 -19.65 12.76 -6.24
CA MET A 95 -19.46 11.30 -6.28
C MET A 95 -20.20 10.59 -7.42
N ALA A 96 -21.34 11.12 -7.87
CA ALA A 96 -22.10 10.58 -9.01
C ALA A 96 -21.53 10.96 -10.41
N ASP A 97 -20.48 11.79 -10.49
CA ASP A 97 -19.78 12.05 -11.74
C ASP A 97 -18.87 10.86 -12.08
N TYR A 98 -19.27 10.08 -13.08
CA TYR A 98 -18.52 8.90 -13.54
C TYR A 98 -17.37 9.23 -14.50
N ASN A 99 -17.15 10.50 -14.85
CA ASN A 99 -16.00 10.88 -15.64
C ASN A 99 -14.71 10.86 -14.79
N ILE A 100 -14.05 9.70 -14.76
CA ILE A 100 -12.86 9.46 -13.95
C ILE A 100 -11.63 10.28 -14.36
N THR A 101 -11.60 10.84 -15.57
CA THR A 101 -10.45 11.60 -16.08
C THR A 101 -10.63 13.11 -15.94
N LYS A 102 -11.86 13.57 -15.66
CA LYS A 102 -12.17 14.98 -15.40
C LYS A 102 -11.39 15.47 -14.19
N TYR A 103 -10.65 16.56 -14.35
CA TYR A 103 -9.83 17.16 -13.30
C TYR A 103 -10.61 17.33 -11.98
N PRO A 104 -10.04 16.97 -10.81
CA PRO A 104 -8.67 16.48 -10.58
C PRO A 104 -8.43 15.00 -10.92
N GLY A 105 -9.43 14.28 -11.44
CA GLY A 105 -9.38 12.86 -11.78
C GLY A 105 -9.78 11.96 -10.61
N ARG A 106 -9.94 10.66 -10.86
CA ARG A 106 -10.23 9.64 -9.85
C ARG A 106 -9.26 8.47 -9.96
N THR A 107 -9.19 7.66 -8.91
CA THR A 107 -8.30 6.50 -8.78
C THR A 107 -6.82 6.88 -8.79
N TYR A 108 -5.96 5.92 -8.47
CA TYR A 108 -4.51 6.11 -8.49
C TYR A 108 -3.97 6.51 -9.88
N ARG A 109 -4.70 6.17 -10.95
CA ARG A 109 -4.26 6.38 -12.33
C ARG A 109 -4.49 7.81 -12.83
N TYR A 110 -5.62 8.41 -12.47
CA TYR A 110 -6.03 9.70 -13.04
C TYR A 110 -6.04 10.84 -12.04
N HIS A 111 -6.18 10.56 -10.74
CA HIS A 111 -6.19 11.60 -9.72
C HIS A 111 -4.82 12.30 -9.64
N LYS A 112 -4.83 13.63 -9.70
CA LYS A 112 -3.61 14.45 -9.77
C LYS A 112 -3.12 14.95 -8.42
N ALA A 113 -3.97 14.97 -7.39
CA ALA A 113 -3.54 15.37 -6.05
C ALA A 113 -2.84 14.20 -5.33
N LYS A 114 -1.98 14.56 -4.37
CA LYS A 114 -1.21 13.59 -3.59
C LYS A 114 -2.14 12.90 -2.56
N PRO A 115 -2.24 11.56 -2.56
CA PRO A 115 -2.97 10.84 -1.52
C PRO A 115 -2.17 10.83 -0.21
N LEU A 116 -2.85 10.51 0.91
CA LEU A 116 -2.20 10.21 2.19
C LEU A 116 -1.37 8.93 2.09
N PHE A 117 -1.95 7.91 1.45
CA PHE A 117 -1.28 6.65 1.10
C PHE A 117 -1.63 6.27 -0.33
N ASN A 118 -0.63 5.92 -1.13
CA ASN A 118 -0.81 5.54 -2.52
C ASN A 118 -1.35 4.12 -2.64
N PHE A 119 -2.05 3.86 -3.75
CA PHE A 119 -2.24 2.50 -4.22
C PHE A 119 -0.89 1.78 -4.32
N GLY A 120 -0.83 0.54 -3.82
CA GLY A 120 0.39 -0.26 -3.79
C GLY A 120 1.31 0.03 -2.60
N ASP A 121 1.02 1.03 -1.76
CA ASP A 121 1.80 1.27 -0.54
C ASP A 121 1.65 0.09 0.41
N GLY A 122 2.77 -0.30 1.02
CA GLY A 122 2.83 -1.38 1.99
C GLY A 122 4.26 -1.58 2.45
N LEU A 123 4.43 -1.72 3.76
CA LEU A 123 5.74 -1.87 4.39
C LEU A 123 5.95 -3.32 4.81
N SER A 124 7.22 -3.70 4.89
CA SER A 124 7.70 -5.00 5.38
C SER A 124 8.63 -4.75 6.56
N TYR A 125 8.77 -5.75 7.43
CA TYR A 125 9.78 -5.75 8.48
C TYR A 125 11.19 -5.99 7.96
N SER A 126 11.31 -6.54 6.76
CA SER A 126 12.54 -6.68 5.99
C SER A 126 12.74 -5.50 5.04
N THR A 127 14.00 -5.09 4.88
CA THR A 127 14.46 -4.27 3.75
C THR A 127 14.72 -5.16 2.55
N PHE A 128 14.47 -4.62 1.36
CA PHE A 128 14.74 -5.29 0.09
C PHE A 128 15.51 -4.35 -0.82
N GLU A 129 16.54 -4.87 -1.48
CA GLU A 129 17.24 -4.16 -2.54
C GLU A 129 16.80 -4.72 -3.89
N PHE A 130 16.50 -3.81 -4.81
CA PHE A 130 16.11 -4.14 -6.18
C PHE A 130 17.25 -3.78 -7.12
N ALA A 131 17.88 -4.79 -7.71
CA ALA A 131 18.89 -4.61 -8.73
C ALA A 131 18.30 -4.89 -10.13
N PRO A 132 18.01 -3.86 -10.94
CA PRO A 132 17.58 -4.08 -12.32
C PRO A 132 18.73 -4.70 -13.11
N LYS A 133 18.48 -5.81 -13.81
CA LYS A 133 19.46 -6.31 -14.78
C LYS A 133 19.49 -5.39 -15.99
N SER A 134 20.68 -4.89 -16.34
CA SER A 134 20.92 -3.91 -17.41
C SER A 134 20.59 -4.40 -18.83
N ASN A 135 20.25 -5.67 -19.02
CA ASN A 135 20.00 -6.26 -20.33
C ASN A 135 18.50 -6.20 -20.68
N LEU A 136 17.95 -4.98 -20.74
CA LEU A 136 16.73 -4.74 -21.50
C LEU A 136 17.11 -4.86 -22.98
N SER A 137 16.75 -5.97 -23.64
CA SER A 137 17.00 -6.14 -25.06
C SER A 137 16.35 -4.98 -25.83
N PRO A 138 17.11 -4.20 -26.62
CA PRO A 138 16.65 -2.91 -27.13
C PRO A 138 15.69 -2.99 -28.32
N GLU A 139 15.09 -4.13 -28.65
CA GLU A 139 14.17 -4.21 -29.78
C GLU A 139 12.93 -5.05 -29.46
N PRO A 140 11.74 -4.45 -29.29
CA PRO A 140 10.52 -5.20 -29.46
C PRO A 140 10.47 -5.65 -30.92
N LYS A 141 10.75 -6.93 -31.19
CA LYS A 141 10.34 -7.54 -32.46
C LYS A 141 8.83 -7.28 -32.58
N ILE A 142 8.45 -6.54 -33.61
CA ILE A 142 7.05 -6.28 -33.97
C ILE A 142 6.45 -7.62 -34.41
N SER A 143 6.11 -8.45 -33.43
CA SER A 143 5.01 -9.40 -33.48
C SER A 143 3.75 -8.64 -33.05
N SER A 144 2.57 -9.12 -33.44
CA SER A 144 1.27 -8.49 -33.14
C SER A 144 1.01 -8.23 -31.64
N GLU A 145 1.88 -8.73 -30.75
CA GLU A 145 1.93 -8.43 -29.33
C GLU A 145 3.37 -8.12 -28.88
N PRO A 146 3.73 -6.86 -28.57
CA PRO A 146 5.04 -6.56 -28.00
C PRO A 146 5.16 -7.19 -26.60
N THR A 147 6.04 -8.19 -26.46
CA THR A 147 6.37 -8.79 -25.16
C THR A 147 7.63 -8.13 -24.61
N ILE A 148 7.54 -7.51 -23.43
CA ILE A 148 8.70 -6.95 -22.72
C ILE A 148 8.96 -7.85 -21.52
N SER A 149 10.08 -8.57 -21.55
CA SER A 149 10.56 -9.35 -20.41
C SER A 149 11.47 -8.47 -19.56
N THR A 150 11.16 -8.34 -18.27
CA THR A 150 12.03 -7.68 -17.30
C THR A 150 12.48 -8.69 -16.26
N GLU A 151 13.78 -8.78 -16.01
CA GLU A 151 14.35 -9.59 -14.95
C GLU A 151 14.93 -8.69 -13.87
N SER A 152 14.68 -9.06 -12.61
CA SER A 152 15.24 -8.38 -11.45
C SER A 152 15.60 -9.39 -10.37
N THR A 153 16.65 -9.08 -9.63
CA THR A 153 17.04 -9.84 -8.44
C THR A 153 16.58 -9.07 -7.22
N ILE A 154 16.00 -9.78 -6.24
CA ILE A 154 15.62 -9.23 -4.95
C ILE A 154 16.35 -10.02 -3.86
N SER A 155 17.09 -9.30 -3.02
CA SER A 155 17.70 -9.82 -1.80
C SER A 155 17.01 -9.23 -0.57
N SER A 156 17.02 -9.97 0.54
CA SER A 156 16.48 -9.51 1.83
C SER A 156 17.49 -9.79 2.95
N GLU A 157 17.67 -8.85 3.87
CA GLU A 157 18.62 -9.00 5.00
C GLU A 157 17.95 -9.40 6.33
N SER A 158 16.69 -9.86 6.29
CA SER A 158 15.89 -10.08 7.50
C SER A 158 16.01 -11.47 8.09
N LYS A 159 15.94 -11.53 9.43
CA LYS A 159 15.82 -12.79 10.20
C LYS A 159 14.42 -13.42 10.11
N ILE A 160 13.42 -12.69 9.61
CA ILE A 160 12.06 -13.19 9.40
C ILE A 160 11.91 -13.56 7.93
N ALA A 161 11.55 -14.81 7.66
CA ALA A 161 11.32 -15.31 6.30
C ALA A 161 10.36 -14.39 5.54
N SER A 162 10.74 -13.98 4.31
CA SER A 162 10.00 -12.98 3.54
C SER A 162 9.96 -13.27 2.05
N GLU A 163 8.76 -13.30 1.47
CA GLU A 163 8.54 -13.40 0.03
C GLU A 163 8.10 -12.03 -0.54
N PRO A 164 8.93 -11.33 -1.32
CA PRO A 164 8.56 -10.02 -1.85
C PRO A 164 7.39 -10.13 -2.84
N LYS A 165 6.36 -9.29 -2.68
CA LYS A 165 5.29 -9.11 -3.67
C LYS A 165 5.49 -7.79 -4.42
N ILE A 166 5.58 -7.88 -5.74
CA ILE A 166 5.78 -6.74 -6.64
C ILE A 166 4.45 -6.43 -7.33
N VAL A 167 4.05 -5.16 -7.29
CA VAL A 167 2.99 -4.62 -8.14
C VAL A 167 3.68 -3.83 -9.24
N VAL A 168 3.40 -4.17 -10.50
CA VAL A 168 3.92 -3.43 -11.66
C VAL A 168 2.75 -2.75 -12.36
N ASP A 169 2.83 -1.43 -12.51
CA ASP A 169 1.87 -0.62 -13.25
C ASP A 169 2.51 -0.11 -14.55
N PHE A 170 1.83 -0.33 -15.68
CA PHE A 170 2.34 -0.03 -17.02
C PHE A 170 1.64 1.17 -17.68
N GLY A 171 0.73 1.86 -16.98
CA GLY A 171 0.01 2.99 -17.55
C GLY A 171 -0.82 2.61 -18.79
N GLU A 172 -0.80 3.43 -19.85
CA GLU A 172 -1.64 3.27 -21.05
C GLU A 172 -1.21 2.18 -22.05
N LYS A 173 -0.19 1.35 -21.75
CA LYS A 173 0.31 0.33 -22.69
C LYS A 173 -0.07 -1.08 -22.24
N ASN A 174 -0.71 -1.84 -23.13
CA ASN A 174 -0.98 -3.27 -22.96
C ASN A 174 0.34 -4.04 -23.10
N ILE A 175 0.85 -4.60 -21.99
CA ILE A 175 2.08 -5.40 -21.96
C ILE A 175 1.79 -6.66 -21.13
N ASN A 176 2.05 -7.84 -21.71
CA ASN A 176 2.02 -9.12 -20.99
C ASN A 176 3.39 -9.37 -20.34
N ILE A 177 3.44 -9.59 -19.02
CA ILE A 177 4.70 -9.90 -18.29
C ILE A 177 4.57 -11.22 -17.53
N SER A 178 5.64 -12.03 -17.62
CA SER A 178 5.92 -13.15 -16.73
C SER A 178 7.02 -12.73 -15.76
N ALA A 179 6.74 -12.68 -14.45
CA ALA A 179 7.74 -12.40 -13.43
C ALA A 179 8.28 -13.71 -12.84
N VAL A 180 9.60 -13.91 -12.86
CA VAL A 180 10.28 -15.02 -12.20
C VAL A 180 11.03 -14.47 -10.99
N ILE A 181 10.53 -14.72 -9.78
CA ILE A 181 11.23 -14.38 -8.53
C ILE A 181 12.17 -15.55 -8.22
N ARG A 182 13.49 -15.30 -8.19
CA ARG A 182 14.47 -16.26 -7.69
C ARG A 182 15.03 -15.74 -6.37
N ASN A 183 14.83 -16.49 -5.29
CA ASN A 183 15.52 -16.23 -4.03
C ASN A 183 17.00 -16.59 -4.22
N SER A 184 17.91 -15.68 -3.90
CA SER A 184 19.32 -16.06 -3.73
C SER A 184 19.46 -16.69 -2.34
N GLU A 185 19.44 -18.01 -2.27
CA GLU A 185 19.99 -18.71 -1.11
C GLU A 185 21.48 -18.34 -1.03
N GLY A 186 21.91 -17.87 0.15
CA GLY A 186 23.32 -17.60 0.42
C GLY A 186 24.14 -18.89 0.25
N PRO A 187 25.48 -18.79 0.09
CA PRO A 187 26.30 -19.97 -0.16
C PRO A 187 26.19 -20.93 1.02
N GLU A 188 25.73 -22.16 0.75
CA GLU A 188 25.94 -23.29 1.65
C GLU A 188 27.45 -23.42 1.85
N GLY A 189 27.89 -23.20 3.08
CA GLY A 189 29.28 -23.42 3.47
C GLY A 189 29.54 -24.90 3.68
N ASP A 190 30.60 -25.39 3.06
CA ASP A 190 31.44 -26.49 3.51
C ASP A 190 32.89 -25.99 3.61
#